data_AF-A0A523B630-F1
#
_entry.id   AF-A0A523B630-F1
#
_cell.length_a   1.000
_cell.length_b   1.000
_cell.length_c   1.000
_cell.angle_alpha   90.00
_cell.angle_beta   90.00
_cell.angle_gamma   90.00
#
_symmetry.space_group_name_H-M   'P 1'
#
loop_
_entity.id
_entity.type
_entity.pdbx_description
1 polymer ?
#
loop_
_entity_poly.entity_id
_entity_poly.type
_entity_poly.pdbx_seq_one_letter_code
_entity_poly.pdbx_strand_id
1 'polypeptide(L)'
;MPAIEIGRICVKNSGRLAGRKCVIVDIIDENFVLVTGPKDVTGVKRKRSNIKHLIPTPEKIDIRRGASDEEVKDALEKAGKLEFMKEKVAPIAP
;
A
#
# COMPACT_ATOMS: atom_id res chain seq x y z
N MET A 1 15.59 -8.22 5.61
CA MET A 1 15.14 -6.81 5.74
C MET A 1 14.02 -6.60 4.74
N PRO A 2 12.79 -6.25 5.15
CA PRO A 2 11.73 -6.07 4.18
C PRO A 2 12.04 -4.81 3.38
N ALA A 3 12.55 -4.98 2.18
CA ALA A 3 12.98 -3.90 1.31
C ALA A 3 11.76 -3.02 1.01
N ILE A 4 11.81 -1.76 1.41
CA ILE A 4 10.76 -0.81 1.09
C ILE A 4 11.03 -0.38 -0.33
N GLU A 5 10.34 -1.02 -1.25
CA GLU A 5 10.49 -0.84 -2.69
C GLU A 5 9.18 -0.32 -3.25
N ILE A 6 9.31 0.42 -4.35
CA ILE A 6 8.18 0.89 -5.13
C ILE A 6 7.39 -0.34 -5.62
N GLY A 7 6.07 -0.27 -5.49
CA GLY A 7 5.16 -1.35 -5.82
C GLY A 7 5.02 -2.42 -4.73
N ARG A 8 5.66 -2.30 -3.57
CA ARG A 8 5.39 -3.22 -2.46
C ARG A 8 4.06 -2.90 -1.79
N ILE A 9 3.30 -3.95 -1.47
CA ILE A 9 2.04 -3.84 -0.73
C ILE A 9 2.36 -3.81 0.77
N CYS A 10 1.76 -2.86 1.48
CA CYS A 10 1.89 -2.67 2.91
C CYS A 10 0.52 -2.61 3.57
N VAL A 11 0.43 -3.13 4.80
CA VAL A 11 -0.76 -2.97 5.65
C VAL A 11 -0.51 -1.88 6.67
N LYS A 12 -1.48 -0.99 6.87
CA LYS A 12 -1.43 -0.05 8.00
C LYS A 12 -1.80 -0.77 9.28
N ASN A 13 -0.89 -0.75 10.26
CA ASN A 13 -1.15 -1.37 11.55
C ASN A 13 -2.01 -0.49 12.46
N SER A 14 -1.92 0.84 12.33
CA SER A 14 -2.50 1.76 13.32
C SER A 14 -3.28 2.93 12.71
N GLY A 15 -4.26 3.43 13.47
CA GLY A 15 -5.09 4.59 13.13
C GLY A 15 -6.45 4.26 12.51
N ARG A 16 -7.17 5.28 12.02
CA ARG A 16 -8.51 5.11 11.38
C ARG A 16 -8.54 4.21 10.14
N LEU A 17 -7.37 3.95 9.57
CA LEU A 17 -7.16 3.08 8.40
C LEU A 17 -6.41 1.79 8.78
N ALA A 18 -6.34 1.44 10.07
CA ALA A 18 -5.76 0.19 10.53
C ALA A 18 -6.44 -1.00 9.84
N GLY A 19 -5.65 -2.01 9.46
CA GLY A 19 -6.11 -3.19 8.73
C GLY A 19 -6.32 -2.98 7.23
N ARG A 20 -6.13 -1.76 6.71
CA ARG A 20 -6.22 -1.48 5.27
C ARG A 20 -4.87 -1.65 4.58
N LYS A 21 -4.91 -2.25 3.40
CA LYS A 21 -3.74 -2.41 2.53
C LYS A 21 -3.53 -1.16 1.68
N CYS A 22 -2.28 -0.91 1.31
CA CYS A 22 -1.86 0.20 0.47
C CYS A 22 -0.59 -0.17 -0.29
N VAL A 23 -0.32 0.51 -1.38
CA VAL A 23 0.86 0.31 -2.21
C VAL A 23 1.77 1.51 -2.09
N ILE A 24 3.07 1.27 -2.05
CA ILE A 24 4.09 2.32 -2.12
C ILE A 24 4.29 2.75 -3.57
N VAL A 25 4.01 4.01 -3.87
CA VAL A 25 4.19 4.60 -5.21
C VAL A 25 5.51 5.35 -5.32
N ASP A 26 5.97 5.91 -4.21
CA ASP A 26 7.18 6.74 -4.16
C ASP A 26 7.82 6.69 -2.77
N ILE A 27 9.13 6.86 -2.71
CA ILE A 27 9.91 6.90 -1.47
C ILE A 27 10.44 8.32 -1.37
N ILE A 28 9.91 9.08 -0.42
CA ILE A 28 10.24 10.50 -0.25
C ILE A 28 11.54 10.61 0.55
N ASP A 29 11.61 9.88 1.66
CA ASP A 29 12.71 9.87 2.61
C ASP A 29 12.86 8.46 3.21
N GLU A 30 13.96 8.21 3.94
CA GLU A 30 14.18 6.94 4.68
C GLU A 30 13.07 6.61 5.70
N ASN A 31 12.31 7.61 6.15
CA ASN A 31 11.22 7.43 7.11
C ASN A 31 9.82 7.56 6.49
N PHE A 32 9.73 8.15 5.29
CA PHE A 32 8.45 8.54 4.71
C PHE A 32 8.29 8.05 3.28
N VAL A 33 7.16 7.39 3.05
CA VAL A 33 6.77 6.90 1.74
C VAL A 33 5.46 7.51 1.31
N LEU A 34 5.33 7.70 0.00
CA LEU A 34 4.07 8.00 -0.64
C LEU A 34 3.35 6.68 -0.87
N VAL A 35 2.20 6.52 -0.22
CA VAL A 35 1.33 5.38 -0.43
C VAL A 35 0.08 5.81 -1.16
N THR A 36 -0.41 4.94 -2.02
CA THR A 36 -1.73 5.05 -2.62
C THR A 36 -2.51 3.76 -2.43
N GLY A 37 -3.82 3.89 -2.39
CA GLY A 37 -4.76 2.78 -2.50
C GLY A 37 -5.90 3.26 -3.38
N PRO A 38 -6.27 2.53 -4.44
CA PRO A 38 -7.41 2.93 -5.24
C PRO A 38 -8.61 3.14 -4.32
N LYS A 39 -9.23 4.33 -4.40
CA LYS A 39 -10.30 4.73 -3.48
C LYS A 39 -11.48 3.75 -3.54
N ASP A 40 -11.69 3.17 -4.71
CA ASP A 40 -12.71 2.16 -5.02
C ASP A 40 -12.46 0.81 -4.36
N VAL A 41 -11.21 0.51 -3.99
CA VAL A 41 -10.81 -0.82 -3.46
C VAL A 41 -10.55 -0.77 -1.96
N THR A 42 -9.67 0.13 -1.51
CA THR A 42 -9.25 0.24 -0.10
C THR A 42 -9.70 1.53 0.58
N GLY A 43 -10.15 2.53 -0.20
CA GLY A 43 -10.52 3.85 0.32
C GLY A 43 -9.34 4.63 0.93
N VAL A 44 -8.10 4.23 0.64
CA VAL A 44 -6.88 4.88 1.13
C VAL A 44 -6.43 5.91 0.10
N LYS A 45 -6.79 7.19 0.29
CA LYS A 45 -6.29 8.26 -0.57
C LYS A 45 -4.76 8.31 -0.58
N ARG A 46 -4.20 8.74 -1.72
CA ARG A 46 -2.78 9.05 -1.86
C ARG A 46 -2.32 9.97 -0.73
N LYS A 47 -1.46 9.47 0.14
CA LYS A 47 -0.95 10.22 1.30
C LYS A 47 0.47 9.82 1.65
N ARG A 48 1.20 10.76 2.22
CA ARG A 48 2.47 10.48 2.91
C ARG A 48 2.16 9.64 4.16
N SER A 49 2.85 8.51 4.31
CA SER A 49 2.78 7.66 5.49
C SER A 49 4.18 7.38 6.00
N ASN A 50 4.32 7.28 7.32
CA ASN A 50 5.57 6.89 7.95
C ASN A 50 5.73 5.36 7.85
N ILE A 51 6.94 4.94 7.50
CA ILE A 51 7.34 3.53 7.38
C ILE A 51 7.10 2.75 8.68
N LYS A 52 7.27 3.38 9.85
CA LYS A 52 7.09 2.72 11.16
C LYS A 52 5.69 2.15 11.40
N HIS A 53 4.68 2.67 10.71
CA HIS A 53 3.28 2.22 10.84
C HIS A 53 2.82 1.32 9.70
N LEU A 54 3.73 1.00 8.77
CA LEU A 54 3.48 0.18 7.60
C LEU A 54 4.15 -1.18 7.82
N ILE A 55 3.37 -2.24 7.69
CA ILE A 55 3.88 -3.61 7.69
C ILE A 55 3.98 -4.04 6.23
N PRO A 56 5.19 -4.15 5.66
CA PRO A 56 5.37 -4.65 4.30
C PRO A 56 4.97 -6.12 4.22
N THR A 57 4.22 -6.46 3.17
CA THR A 57 3.85 -7.83 2.85
C THR A 57 4.84 -8.41 1.83
N PRO A 58 4.95 -9.75 1.70
CA PRO A 58 5.78 -10.37 0.66
C PRO A 58 5.30 -10.04 -0.76
N GLU A 59 4.07 -9.54 -0.89
CA GLU A 59 3.45 -9.20 -2.16
C GLU A 59 4.04 -7.91 -2.76
N LYS A 60 4.46 -8.02 -4.02
CA LYS A 60 4.90 -6.91 -4.86
C LYS A 60 3.98 -6.79 -6.07
N ILE A 61 3.82 -5.57 -6.56
CA ILE A 61 3.33 -5.22 -7.88
C ILE A 61 4.42 -4.45 -8.61
N ASP A 62 4.47 -4.57 -9.92
CA ASP A 62 5.44 -3.84 -10.73
C ASP A 62 4.81 -2.53 -11.20
N ILE A 63 5.27 -1.42 -10.63
CA ILE A 63 4.83 -0.07 -10.99
C ILE A 63 6.03 0.87 -11.09
N ARG A 64 5.89 1.89 -11.93
CA ARG A 64 6.90 2.94 -12.05
C ARG A 64 6.84 3.90 -10.85
N ARG A 65 7.99 4.52 -10.57
CA ARG A 65 8.08 5.55 -9.53
C ARG A 65 7.15 6.72 -9.87
N GLY A 66 6.28 7.09 -8.93
CA GLY A 66 5.33 8.18 -9.12
C GLY A 66 4.10 7.84 -9.98
N ALA A 67 3.83 6.55 -10.22
CA ALA A 67 2.68 6.08 -11.00
C ALA A 67 1.37 6.76 -10.60
N SER A 68 0.53 7.03 -11.60
CA SER A 68 -0.80 7.62 -11.41
C SER A 68 -1.76 6.62 -10.80
N ASP A 69 -2.86 7.10 -10.20
CA ASP A 69 -3.89 6.25 -9.60
C ASP A 69 -4.47 5.22 -10.60
N GLU A 70 -4.52 5.57 -11.89
CA GLU A 70 -4.92 4.70 -12.99
C GLU A 70 -3.93 3.56 -13.24
N GLU A 71 -2.63 3.85 -13.33
CA GLU A 71 -1.58 2.84 -13.50
C GLU A 71 -1.53 1.88 -12.31
N VAL A 72 -1.71 2.40 -11.10
CA VAL A 72 -1.75 1.56 -9.90
C VAL A 72 -2.97 0.66 -9.91
N LYS A 73 -4.12 1.16 -10.38
CA LYS A 73 -5.33 0.35 -10.53
C LYS A 73 -5.12 -0.76 -11.57
N ASP A 74 -4.57 -0.44 -12.74
CA ASP A 74 -4.26 -1.42 -13.78
C ASP A 74 -3.24 -2.48 -13.31
N ALA A 75 -2.19 -2.06 -12.61
CA ALA A 75 -1.22 -2.97 -12.02
C ALA A 75 -1.83 -3.88 -10.94
N LEU A 76 -2.81 -3.38 -10.18
CA LEU A 76 -3.55 -4.18 -9.20
C LEU A 76 -4.50 -5.18 -9.85
N GLU A 77 -5.18 -4.77 -10.94
CA GLU A 77 -6.01 -5.64 -11.78
C GLU A 77 -5.17 -6.76 -12.41
N LYS A 78 -4.02 -6.40 -13.02
CA LYS A 78 -3.07 -7.36 -13.60
C LYS A 78 -2.48 -8.32 -12.57
N ALA A 79 -2.21 -7.83 -11.36
CA ALA A 79 -1.71 -8.67 -10.28
C ALA A 79 -2.79 -9.61 -9.72
N GLY A 80 -4.08 -9.41 -10.05
CA GLY A 80 -5.19 -10.17 -9.47
C GLY A 80 -5.38 -9.91 -7.97
N LYS A 81 -4.78 -8.84 -7.43
CA LYS A 81 -4.72 -8.57 -5.97
C LYS A 81 -5.85 -7.66 -5.49
N LEU A 82 -6.90 -7.45 -6.28
CA LEU A 82 -8.05 -6.67 -5.86
C LEU A 82 -8.76 -7.28 -4.65
N GLU A 83 -8.91 -8.59 -4.63
CA GLU A 83 -9.53 -9.30 -3.49
C GLU A 83 -8.64 -9.18 -2.26
N PHE A 84 -7.33 -9.37 -2.44
CA PHE A 84 -6.36 -9.17 -1.36
C PHE A 84 -6.43 -7.76 -0.79
N MET A 85 -6.59 -6.73 -1.62
CA MET A 85 -6.76 -5.36 -1.15
C MET A 85 -8.10 -5.08 -0.46
N LYS A 86 -9.20 -5.70 -0.93
CA LYS A 86 -10.53 -5.56 -0.31
C LYS A 86 -10.60 -6.24 1.06
N GLU A 87 -9.84 -7.32 1.25
CA GLU A 87 -9.81 -8.04 2.50
C GLU A 87 -9.17 -7.18 3.60
N LYS A 88 -10.01 -6.68 4.50
CA LYS A 88 -9.58 -5.99 5.72
C LYS A 88 -8.93 -7.03 6.61
N VAL A 89 -7.63 -6.92 6.79
CA VAL A 89 -6.93 -7.73 7.80
C VAL A 89 -7.38 -7.17 9.15
N ALA A 90 -7.95 -8.01 9.99
CA ALA A 90 -8.27 -7.62 11.36
C ALA A 90 -6.97 -7.09 12.00
N PRO A 91 -6.98 -5.89 12.61
CA PRO A 91 -5.81 -5.41 13.33
C PRO A 91 -5.44 -6.48 14.36
N ILE A 92 -4.19 -6.91 14.34
CA ILE A 92 -3.66 -7.79 15.38
C ILE A 92 -3.83 -6.99 16.68
N ALA A 93 -4.78 -7.42 17.51
CA ALA A 93 -4.93 -6.88 18.85
C ALA A 93 -3.60 -7.09 19.59
N PRO A 94 -3.16 -6.11 20.41
CA PRO A 94 -1.89 -6.17 21.13
C PRO A 94 -1.80 -7.39 22.04
#